data_AF-A0A137PIJ9-F1
#
_entry.id   AF-A0A137PIJ9-F1
#
_cell.length_a   1.000
_cell.length_b   1.000
_cell.length_c   1.000
_cell.angle_alpha   90.00
_cell.angle_beta   90.00
_cell.angle_gamma   90.00
#
_symmetry.space_group_name_H-M   'P 1'
#
loop_
_entity.id
_entity.type
_entity.pdbx_description
1 polymer ?
#
loop_
_entity_poly.entity_id
_entity_poly.type
_entity_poly.pdbx_seq_one_letter_code
_entity_poly.pdbx_strand_id
1 'polypeptide(L)'
;MSNKNNIIKSELLSLYKKGKSESEAHEEISKSHSSYKISLEAVNKWYDVFKSRVTNSNDYIATGAKKKLTDEYLARLVKDNPELNTIELARLAGVSKQTISRRLRQLNINGKSANYSRKSVQKFTDEYIIDLVSKNPKLNMTELSRIAGTSDKTIANRIKQINSEEELATYAKKPRRSKRDESSATNPEFEDEYLIKLINTNPELSLEGLASLTGTSRSTITARIKKINLHSERVNYQRKDVKKFTDRFLADIVSENPDFNQEELSIFTGTSGSNISNRLNEINNTGKGTYYVTKNDIPKFTDGFLIDLVNKNPELNMTELAEIAGVSFTTISRRIKEIINSGANIRYINKKTKKDIAESYENSKLTDECLIDLVNENPDLSMTELAKTVGTSRVVISNRIKEINIDGERVNYINKRRKSKSNINDKSKPTITTEPN
;
A
#
# COMPACT_ATOMS: atom_id res chain seq x y z
N MET A 1 -26.25 -31.51 11.66
CA MET A 1 -25.92 -30.88 10.35
C MET A 1 -24.42 -30.82 10.04
N SER A 2 -23.50 -30.80 11.02
CA SER A 2 -22.04 -30.68 10.77
C SER A 2 -21.44 -31.78 9.89
N ASN A 3 -21.95 -33.02 9.93
CA ASN A 3 -21.35 -34.12 9.16
C ASN A 3 -21.57 -33.97 7.64
N LYS A 4 -22.68 -33.35 7.23
CA LYS A 4 -23.07 -33.19 5.81
C LYS A 4 -22.20 -32.16 5.09
N ASN A 5 -21.87 -31.05 5.76
CA ASN A 5 -20.99 -30.02 5.19
C ASN A 5 -19.55 -30.51 4.99
N ASN A 6 -19.09 -31.45 5.83
CA ASN A 6 -17.76 -32.03 5.69
C ASN A 6 -17.64 -32.93 4.45
N ILE A 7 -18.70 -33.70 4.12
CA ILE A 7 -18.75 -34.55 2.92
C ILE A 7 -18.65 -33.68 1.67
N ILE A 8 -19.53 -32.69 1.52
CA ILE A 8 -19.54 -31.76 0.37
C ILE A 8 -18.19 -31.04 0.23
N LYS A 9 -17.63 -30.55 1.34
CA LYS A 9 -16.32 -29.89 1.33
C LYS A 9 -15.21 -30.82 0.83
N SER A 10 -15.19 -32.07 1.29
CA SER A 10 -14.16 -33.05 0.90
C SER A 10 -14.22 -33.39 -0.59
N GLU A 11 -15.43 -33.43 -1.15
CA GLU A 11 -15.66 -33.71 -2.56
C GLU A 11 -15.34 -32.51 -3.45
N LEU A 12 -15.75 -31.30 -3.05
CA LEU A 12 -15.34 -30.07 -3.71
C LEU A 12 -13.81 -29.92 -3.74
N LEU A 13 -13.13 -30.29 -2.66
CA LEU A 13 -11.66 -30.30 -2.61
C LEU A 13 -11.05 -31.32 -3.58
N SER A 14 -11.67 -32.49 -3.73
CA SER A 14 -11.27 -33.51 -4.71
C SER A 14 -11.41 -33.01 -6.14
N LEU A 15 -12.56 -32.38 -6.47
CA LEU A 15 -12.80 -31.78 -7.79
C LEU A 15 -11.84 -30.63 -8.09
N TYR A 16 -11.58 -29.79 -7.10
CA TYR A 16 -10.58 -28.71 -7.21
C TYR A 16 -9.18 -29.28 -7.51
N LYS A 17 -8.76 -30.35 -6.81
CA LYS A 17 -7.48 -31.04 -7.05
C LYS A 17 -7.40 -31.72 -8.41
N LYS A 18 -8.54 -32.02 -9.05
CA LYS A 18 -8.62 -32.52 -10.43
C LYS A 18 -8.56 -31.39 -11.47
N GLY A 19 -8.48 -30.12 -11.04
CA GLY A 19 -8.42 -28.97 -11.93
C GLY A 19 -9.75 -28.57 -12.55
N LYS A 20 -10.87 -29.05 -12.00
CA LYS A 20 -12.21 -28.64 -12.42
C LYS A 20 -12.45 -27.18 -12.07
N SER A 21 -13.20 -26.48 -12.92
CA SER A 21 -13.70 -25.13 -12.64
C SER A 21 -14.86 -25.18 -11.63
N GLU A 22 -15.17 -24.04 -11.03
CA GLU A 22 -16.27 -23.89 -10.08
C GLU A 22 -17.60 -24.33 -10.67
N SER A 23 -17.86 -23.96 -11.93
CA SER A 23 -19.09 -24.32 -12.64
C SER A 23 -19.19 -25.81 -12.91
N GLU A 24 -18.10 -26.46 -13.34
CA GLU A 24 -18.08 -27.91 -13.54
C GLU A 24 -18.28 -28.66 -12.21
N ALA A 25 -17.63 -28.20 -11.14
CA ALA A 25 -17.77 -28.84 -9.84
C ALA A 25 -19.18 -28.69 -9.28
N HIS A 26 -19.82 -27.53 -9.48
CA HIS A 26 -21.21 -27.33 -9.12
C HIS A 26 -22.14 -28.27 -9.87
N GLU A 27 -21.93 -28.45 -11.18
CA GLU A 27 -22.73 -29.38 -11.98
C GLU A 27 -22.53 -30.84 -11.53
N GLU A 28 -21.29 -31.24 -11.25
CA GLU A 28 -20.96 -32.60 -10.83
C GLU A 28 -21.49 -32.93 -9.43
N ILE A 29 -21.42 -31.98 -8.49
CA ILE A 29 -22.04 -32.13 -7.16
C ILE A 29 -23.57 -32.17 -7.29
N SER A 30 -24.16 -31.32 -8.12
CA SER A 30 -25.62 -31.31 -8.31
C SER A 30 -26.16 -32.62 -8.89
N LYS A 31 -25.38 -33.31 -9.72
CA LYS A 31 -25.73 -34.63 -10.29
C LYS A 31 -25.56 -35.76 -9.28
N SER A 32 -24.42 -35.80 -8.57
CA SER A 32 -24.09 -36.88 -7.62
C SER A 32 -24.89 -36.79 -6.32
N HIS A 33 -25.29 -35.58 -5.92
CA HIS A 33 -25.92 -35.28 -4.65
C HIS A 33 -27.28 -34.60 -4.85
N SER A 34 -28.19 -35.26 -5.59
CA SER A 34 -29.52 -34.72 -5.93
C SER A 34 -30.37 -34.28 -4.73
N SER A 35 -30.12 -34.83 -3.54
CA SER A 35 -30.76 -34.42 -2.29
C SER A 35 -30.24 -33.09 -1.73
N TYR A 36 -29.15 -32.55 -2.28
CA TYR A 36 -28.45 -31.35 -1.80
C TYR A 36 -28.43 -30.28 -2.89
N LYS A 37 -29.27 -29.25 -2.74
CA LYS A 37 -29.15 -28.03 -3.55
C LYS A 37 -28.00 -27.18 -3.01
N ILE A 38 -26.77 -27.49 -3.44
CA ILE A 38 -25.65 -26.56 -3.28
C ILE A 38 -25.80 -25.43 -4.30
N SER A 39 -25.61 -24.19 -3.88
CA SER A 39 -25.58 -23.07 -4.84
C SER A 39 -24.18 -22.91 -5.44
N LEU A 40 -24.12 -22.39 -6.67
CA LEU A 40 -22.85 -22.05 -7.32
C LEU A 40 -22.01 -21.07 -6.48
N GLU A 41 -22.67 -20.15 -5.76
CA GLU A 41 -21.98 -19.22 -4.87
C GLU A 41 -21.28 -19.93 -3.70
N ALA A 42 -21.89 -20.98 -3.14
CA ALA A 42 -21.25 -21.78 -2.09
C ALA A 42 -20.04 -22.55 -2.62
N VAL A 43 -20.10 -23.05 -3.87
CA VAL A 43 -18.97 -23.67 -4.57
C VAL A 43 -17.85 -22.66 -4.77
N ASN A 44 -18.16 -21.45 -5.27
CA ASN A 44 -17.19 -20.36 -5.45
C ASN A 44 -16.47 -20.03 -4.14
N LYS A 45 -17.21 -19.87 -3.04
CA LYS A 45 -16.63 -19.59 -1.71
C LYS A 45 -15.65 -20.67 -1.27
N TRP A 46 -15.98 -21.94 -1.47
CA TRP A 46 -15.06 -23.04 -1.14
C TRP A 46 -13.82 -23.04 -2.04
N TYR A 47 -13.98 -22.78 -3.33
CA TYR A 47 -12.88 -22.67 -4.28
C TYR A 47 -11.93 -21.52 -3.93
N ASP A 48 -12.45 -20.37 -3.49
CA ASP A 48 -11.62 -19.27 -3.03
C ASP A 48 -10.84 -19.65 -1.76
N VAL A 49 -11.45 -20.39 -0.83
CA VAL A 49 -10.76 -20.98 0.33
C VAL A 49 -9.69 -21.98 -0.08
N PHE A 50 -9.92 -22.78 -1.12
CA PHE A 50 -8.91 -23.73 -1.61
C PHE A 50 -7.74 -23.01 -2.30
N LYS A 51 -8.04 -22.01 -3.14
CA LYS A 51 -7.03 -21.16 -3.80
C LYS A 51 -6.16 -20.43 -2.78
N SER A 52 -6.74 -19.89 -1.71
CA SER A 52 -5.98 -19.20 -0.65
C SER A 52 -5.12 -20.15 0.19
N ARG A 53 -5.55 -21.40 0.37
CA ARG A 53 -4.73 -22.44 1.02
C ARG A 53 -3.55 -22.89 0.15
N VAL A 54 -3.76 -23.06 -1.15
CA VAL A 54 -2.68 -23.40 -2.10
C VAL A 54 -1.63 -22.29 -2.19
N THR A 55 -2.00 -21.03 -1.94
CA THR A 55 -1.01 -19.93 -1.90
C THR A 55 -0.12 -19.93 -0.65
N ASN A 56 -0.51 -20.62 0.42
CA ASN A 56 0.18 -20.59 1.71
C ASN A 56 0.97 -21.87 2.04
N SER A 57 0.72 -22.98 1.34
CA SER A 57 1.52 -24.21 1.44
C SER A 57 2.50 -24.30 0.28
N ASN A 58 3.78 -24.57 0.55
CA ASN A 58 4.81 -24.80 -0.46
C ASN A 58 4.58 -26.08 -1.30
N ASP A 59 3.55 -26.87 -1.00
CA ASP A 59 3.15 -28.03 -1.79
C ASP A 59 2.13 -27.63 -2.87
N TYR A 60 2.65 -27.16 -4.00
CA TYR A 60 1.86 -26.84 -5.19
C TYR A 60 1.47 -28.13 -5.95
N ILE A 61 0.21 -28.59 -5.81
CA ILE A 61 -0.37 -29.56 -6.75
C ILE A 61 -0.70 -28.83 -8.05
N ALA A 62 -0.12 -29.33 -9.13
CA ALA A 62 -0.20 -28.83 -10.48
C ALA A 62 -1.56 -29.13 -11.13
N THR A 63 -2.53 -28.23 -11.05
CA THR A 63 -3.70 -28.26 -11.93
C THR A 63 -4.09 -26.86 -12.37
N GLY A 64 -3.92 -26.60 -13.65
CA GLY A 64 -3.81 -25.25 -14.21
C GLY A 64 -2.36 -24.82 -14.12
N ALA A 65 -1.55 -25.24 -15.10
CA ALA A 65 -0.17 -24.80 -15.23
C ALA A 65 -0.17 -23.26 -15.34
N LYS A 66 -0.13 -22.56 -14.20
CA LYS A 66 0.39 -21.20 -14.12
C LYS A 66 1.73 -21.34 -14.80
N LYS A 67 1.84 -20.89 -16.06
CA LYS A 67 3.11 -20.89 -16.79
C LYS A 67 4.08 -20.28 -15.81
N LYS A 68 5.01 -21.10 -15.28
CA LYS A 68 6.02 -20.58 -14.35
C LYS A 68 6.57 -19.37 -15.07
N LEU A 69 6.55 -18.21 -14.40
CA LEU A 69 7.14 -17.01 -14.95
C LEU A 69 8.64 -17.27 -14.99
N THR A 70 9.09 -17.93 -16.05
CA THR A 70 10.48 -18.22 -16.32
C THR A 70 11.15 -16.95 -16.80
N ASP A 71 12.45 -16.89 -16.59
CA ASP A 71 13.24 -15.75 -17.00
C ASP A 71 13.22 -15.61 -18.54
N GLU A 72 13.16 -16.73 -19.27
CA GLU A 72 13.02 -16.78 -20.72
C GLU A 72 11.66 -16.27 -21.19
N TYR A 73 10.57 -16.62 -20.49
CA TYR A 73 9.24 -16.12 -20.82
C TYR A 73 9.14 -14.62 -20.59
N LEU A 74 9.67 -14.14 -19.46
CA LEU A 74 9.66 -12.72 -19.13
C LEU A 74 10.54 -11.90 -20.09
N ALA A 75 11.73 -12.40 -20.45
CA ALA A 75 12.60 -11.76 -21.44
C ALA A 75 11.93 -11.69 -22.81
N ARG A 76 11.24 -12.76 -23.24
CA ARG A 76 10.45 -12.77 -24.48
C ARG A 76 9.29 -11.78 -24.41
N LEU A 77 8.55 -11.75 -23.30
CA LEU A 77 7.42 -10.85 -23.11
C LEU A 77 7.85 -9.37 -23.22
N VAL A 78 9.00 -9.01 -22.65
CA VAL A 78 9.61 -7.67 -22.78
C VAL A 78 10.05 -7.40 -24.21
N LYS A 79 10.75 -8.35 -24.84
CA LYS A 79 11.25 -8.21 -26.22
C LYS A 79 10.10 -8.00 -27.22
N ASP A 80 9.01 -8.74 -27.06
CA ASP A 80 7.84 -8.69 -27.93
C ASP A 80 6.98 -7.44 -27.67
N ASN A 81 7.10 -6.84 -26.48
CA ASN A 81 6.30 -5.70 -26.06
C ASN A 81 7.16 -4.61 -25.43
N PRO A 82 8.11 -4.03 -26.16
CA PRO A 82 9.06 -3.10 -25.59
C PRO A 82 8.34 -1.92 -24.93
N GLU A 83 7.22 -1.44 -25.49
CA GLU A 83 6.42 -0.28 -25.02
C GLU A 83 5.63 -0.48 -23.73
N LEU A 84 5.42 -1.71 -23.27
CA LEU A 84 4.58 -1.95 -22.11
C LEU A 84 5.29 -1.64 -20.79
N ASN A 85 4.52 -1.08 -19.87
CA ASN A 85 4.98 -0.87 -18.51
C ASN A 85 4.75 -2.13 -17.64
N THR A 86 5.34 -2.17 -16.45
CA THR A 86 5.27 -3.33 -15.52
C THR A 86 3.85 -3.77 -15.14
N ILE A 87 2.85 -2.89 -15.20
CA ILE A 87 1.45 -3.24 -14.89
C ILE A 87 0.85 -4.02 -16.05
N GLU A 88 1.08 -3.57 -17.28
CA GLU A 88 0.58 -4.22 -18.48
C GLU A 88 1.25 -5.57 -18.70
N LEU A 89 2.57 -5.63 -18.49
CA LEU A 89 3.32 -6.89 -18.48
C LEU A 89 2.80 -7.87 -17.42
N ALA A 90 2.43 -7.37 -16.23
CA ALA A 90 1.85 -8.18 -15.17
C ALA A 90 0.47 -8.73 -15.56
N ARG A 91 -0.35 -7.92 -16.22
CA ARG A 91 -1.65 -8.35 -16.76
C ARG A 91 -1.48 -9.45 -17.81
N LEU A 92 -0.54 -9.28 -18.76
CA LEU A 92 -0.26 -10.29 -19.79
C LEU A 92 0.30 -11.60 -19.22
N ALA A 93 1.11 -11.50 -18.17
CA ALA A 93 1.71 -12.67 -17.52
C ALA A 93 0.80 -13.33 -16.47
N GLY A 94 -0.37 -12.74 -16.15
CA GLY A 94 -1.26 -13.26 -15.11
C GLY A 94 -0.64 -13.27 -13.71
N VAL A 95 0.24 -12.31 -13.41
CA VAL A 95 0.94 -12.19 -12.12
C VAL A 95 0.83 -10.77 -11.56
N SER A 96 1.33 -10.54 -10.34
CA SER A 96 1.36 -9.19 -9.77
C SER A 96 2.46 -8.31 -10.39
N LYS A 97 2.22 -6.99 -10.43
CA LYS A 97 3.20 -5.97 -10.83
C LYS A 97 4.53 -6.11 -10.07
N GLN A 98 4.46 -6.41 -8.78
CA GLN A 98 5.61 -6.58 -7.90
C GLN A 98 6.45 -7.79 -8.34
N THR A 99 5.80 -8.89 -8.75
CA THR A 99 6.49 -10.10 -9.26
C THR A 99 7.27 -9.79 -10.52
N ILE A 100 6.66 -9.11 -11.50
CA ILE A 100 7.34 -8.66 -12.73
C ILE A 100 8.50 -7.73 -12.39
N SER A 101 8.27 -6.73 -11.54
CA SER A 101 9.31 -5.75 -11.17
C SER A 101 10.51 -6.42 -10.49
N ARG A 102 10.27 -7.38 -9.59
CA ARG A 102 11.33 -8.13 -8.90
C ARG A 102 12.13 -8.98 -9.87
N ARG A 103 11.45 -9.73 -10.76
CA ARG A 103 12.10 -10.62 -11.73
C ARG A 103 12.90 -9.86 -12.78
N LEU A 104 12.38 -8.75 -13.31
CA LEU A 104 13.14 -7.88 -14.23
C LEU A 104 14.40 -7.32 -13.57
N ARG A 105 14.34 -6.96 -12.28
CA ARG A 105 15.53 -6.53 -11.54
C ARG A 105 16.55 -7.66 -11.40
N GLN A 106 16.12 -8.87 -11.05
CA GLN A 106 17.00 -10.04 -10.94
C GLN A 106 17.67 -10.39 -12.27
N LEU A 107 16.92 -10.35 -13.37
CA LEU A 107 17.43 -10.57 -14.72
C LEU A 107 18.52 -9.57 -15.09
N ASN A 108 18.29 -8.29 -14.81
CA ASN A 108 19.26 -7.23 -15.09
C ASN A 108 20.52 -7.33 -14.22
N ILE A 109 20.41 -7.77 -12.96
CA ILE A 109 21.57 -7.99 -12.08
C ILE A 109 22.44 -9.16 -12.58
N ASN A 110 21.81 -10.23 -13.04
CA ASN A 110 22.51 -11.46 -13.44
C ASN A 110 23.17 -11.39 -14.83
N GLY A 111 23.22 -10.21 -15.47
CA GLY A 111 23.78 -10.03 -16.81
C GLY A 111 22.95 -10.68 -17.94
N LYS A 112 21.91 -11.43 -17.61
CA LYS A 112 20.89 -11.95 -18.54
C LYS A 112 19.92 -10.81 -18.87
N SER A 113 20.43 -9.84 -19.63
CA SER A 113 19.73 -8.61 -19.96
C SER A 113 18.40 -8.91 -20.66
N ALA A 114 17.29 -8.73 -19.95
CA ALA A 114 15.99 -8.54 -20.59
C ALA A 114 15.92 -7.18 -21.31
N ASN A 115 16.96 -6.35 -21.18
CA ASN A 115 17.08 -4.97 -21.65
C ASN A 115 15.83 -4.12 -21.34
N TYR A 116 15.18 -4.40 -20.21
CA TYR A 116 14.01 -3.64 -19.78
C TYR A 116 14.48 -2.38 -19.05
N SER A 117 14.39 -1.24 -19.73
CA SER A 117 14.40 0.05 -19.07
C SER A 117 13.04 0.27 -18.40
N ARG A 118 13.04 0.75 -17.16
CA ARG A 118 11.79 1.01 -16.44
C ARG A 118 11.01 2.09 -17.17
N LYS A 119 10.03 1.68 -17.98
CA LYS A 119 9.08 2.61 -18.58
C LYS A 119 8.30 3.27 -17.46
N SER A 120 8.43 4.58 -17.35
CA SER A 120 7.53 5.34 -16.48
C SER A 120 6.12 5.02 -16.95
N VAL A 121 5.21 4.74 -16.02
CA VAL A 121 3.77 4.84 -16.29
C VAL A 121 3.60 6.14 -17.06
N GLN A 122 3.12 6.06 -18.29
CA GLN A 122 3.16 7.13 -19.29
C GLN A 122 3.04 8.48 -18.60
N LYS A 123 4.12 9.27 -18.62
CA LYS A 123 4.06 10.62 -18.05
C LYS A 123 2.99 11.33 -18.85
N PHE A 124 1.89 11.69 -18.18
CA PHE A 124 0.86 12.49 -18.81
C PHE A 124 1.53 13.73 -19.37
N THR A 125 1.45 13.91 -20.68
CA THR A 125 1.89 15.17 -21.28
C THR A 125 0.92 16.26 -20.81
N ASP A 126 1.37 17.50 -20.84
CA ASP A 126 0.52 18.60 -20.38
C ASP A 126 -0.70 18.73 -21.28
N GLU A 127 -0.55 18.46 -22.57
CA GLU A 127 -1.62 18.41 -23.57
C GLU A 127 -2.67 17.35 -23.20
N TYR A 128 -2.24 16.16 -22.75
CA TYR A 128 -3.19 15.12 -22.32
C TYR A 128 -4.01 15.55 -21.10
N ILE A 129 -3.39 16.19 -20.11
CA ILE A 129 -4.10 16.66 -18.92
C ILE A 129 -5.05 17.81 -19.27
N ILE A 130 -4.60 18.74 -20.12
CA ILE A 130 -5.42 19.84 -20.64
C ILE A 130 -6.64 19.27 -21.38
N ASP A 131 -6.43 18.33 -22.31
CA ASP A 131 -7.49 17.68 -23.09
C ASP A 131 -8.45 16.87 -22.20
N LEU A 132 -7.91 16.13 -21.23
CA LEU A 132 -8.70 15.34 -20.29
C LEU A 132 -9.62 16.23 -19.46
N VAL A 133 -9.14 17.37 -18.97
CA VAL A 133 -9.94 18.32 -18.18
C VAL A 133 -10.94 19.07 -19.06
N SER A 134 -10.52 19.55 -20.23
CA SER A 134 -11.35 20.35 -21.13
C SER A 134 -12.50 19.55 -21.74
N LYS A 135 -12.28 18.28 -22.09
CA LYS A 135 -13.32 17.37 -22.58
C LYS A 135 -14.26 16.88 -21.48
N ASN A 136 -13.87 16.97 -20.22
CA ASN A 136 -14.63 16.41 -19.09
C ASN A 136 -14.89 17.43 -17.97
N PRO A 137 -15.45 18.61 -18.27
CA PRO A 137 -15.61 19.69 -17.28
C PRO A 137 -16.55 19.30 -16.13
N LYS A 138 -17.39 18.27 -16.32
CA LYS A 138 -18.35 17.74 -15.33
C LYS A 138 -17.78 16.65 -14.43
N LEU A 139 -16.61 16.09 -14.70
CA LEU A 139 -16.00 15.06 -13.85
C LEU A 139 -15.25 15.63 -12.64
N ASN A 140 -15.20 14.86 -11.56
CA ASN A 140 -14.37 15.13 -10.39
C ASN A 140 -12.99 14.45 -10.50
N MET A 141 -12.05 14.81 -9.64
CA MET A 141 -10.66 14.32 -9.70
C MET A 141 -10.53 12.79 -9.62
N THR A 142 -11.46 12.10 -8.94
CA THR A 142 -11.47 10.63 -8.85
C THR A 142 -11.89 9.99 -10.17
N GLU A 143 -12.85 10.60 -10.86
CA GLU A 143 -13.30 10.13 -12.17
C GLU A 143 -12.23 10.39 -13.23
N LEU A 144 -11.64 11.58 -13.22
CA LEU A 144 -10.51 11.92 -14.10
C LEU A 144 -9.32 10.97 -13.89
N SER A 145 -8.99 10.65 -12.63
CA SER A 145 -7.89 9.74 -12.33
C SER A 145 -8.17 8.31 -12.75
N ARG A 146 -9.44 7.88 -12.72
CA ARG A 146 -9.86 6.58 -13.27
C ARG A 146 -9.68 6.53 -14.79
N ILE A 147 -10.09 7.58 -15.51
CA ILE A 147 -9.89 7.68 -16.97
C ILE A 147 -8.39 7.66 -17.32
N ALA A 148 -7.60 8.41 -16.56
CA ALA A 148 -6.16 8.49 -16.73
C ALA A 148 -5.39 7.27 -16.19
N GLY A 149 -6.05 6.32 -15.52
CA GLY A 149 -5.39 5.15 -14.93
C GLY A 149 -4.35 5.50 -13.86
N THR A 150 -4.57 6.56 -13.07
CA THR A 150 -3.62 7.04 -12.04
C THR A 150 -4.31 7.49 -10.75
N SER A 151 -3.57 8.09 -9.82
CA SER A 151 -4.14 8.64 -8.58
C SER A 151 -4.72 10.04 -8.79
N ASP A 152 -5.75 10.36 -8.01
CA ASP A 152 -6.35 11.71 -7.94
C ASP A 152 -5.31 12.78 -7.63
N LYS A 153 -4.38 12.47 -6.71
CA LYS A 153 -3.27 13.35 -6.32
C LYS A 153 -2.31 13.62 -7.49
N THR A 154 -2.05 12.63 -8.34
CA THR A 154 -1.18 12.79 -9.51
C THR A 154 -1.76 13.79 -10.50
N ILE A 155 -3.04 13.63 -10.86
CA ILE A 155 -3.73 14.56 -11.78
C ILE A 155 -3.79 15.96 -11.18
N ALA A 156 -4.18 16.09 -9.90
CA ALA A 156 -4.25 17.39 -9.22
C ALA A 156 -2.90 18.12 -9.19
N ASN A 157 -1.81 17.40 -8.88
CA ASN A 157 -0.47 17.98 -8.90
C ASN A 157 -0.05 18.42 -10.30
N ARG A 158 -0.41 17.65 -11.34
CA ARG A 158 -0.04 18.00 -12.71
C ARG A 158 -0.83 19.20 -13.21
N ILE A 159 -2.13 19.29 -12.95
CA ILE A 159 -2.94 20.50 -13.23
C ILE A 159 -2.33 21.72 -12.54
N LYS A 160 -1.94 21.60 -11.27
CA LYS A 160 -1.29 22.70 -10.53
C LYS A 160 0.04 23.12 -11.16
N GLN A 161 0.82 22.18 -11.67
CA GLN A 161 2.09 22.45 -12.34
C GLN A 161 1.85 23.15 -13.69
N ILE A 162 0.91 22.67 -14.50
CA ILE A 162 0.53 23.29 -15.77
C ILE A 162 0.10 24.75 -15.53
N ASN A 163 -0.80 24.96 -14.56
CA ASN A 163 -1.30 26.30 -14.23
C ASN A 163 -0.30 27.19 -13.49
N SER A 164 0.93 26.72 -13.23
CA SER A 164 1.96 27.56 -12.58
C SER A 164 2.69 28.48 -13.55
N GLU A 165 2.69 28.14 -14.84
CA GLU A 165 3.30 28.95 -15.91
C GLU A 165 2.23 29.77 -16.62
N GLU A 166 1.09 29.15 -16.95
CA GLU A 166 -0.05 29.78 -17.61
C GLU A 166 -1.32 28.97 -17.30
N GLU A 167 -2.47 29.62 -17.11
CA GLU A 167 -3.72 28.94 -16.73
C GLU A 167 -4.35 28.17 -17.91
N LEU A 168 -3.76 27.04 -18.29
CA LEU A 168 -4.16 26.24 -19.45
C LEU A 168 -5.15 25.10 -19.12
N ALA A 169 -5.15 24.61 -17.88
CA ALA A 169 -6.03 23.53 -17.43
C ALA A 169 -7.03 24.05 -16.39
N THR A 170 -8.14 24.64 -16.84
CA THR A 170 -9.18 25.19 -15.96
C THR A 170 -10.00 24.08 -15.31
N TYR A 171 -9.52 23.55 -14.19
CA TYR A 171 -10.29 22.66 -13.33
C TYR A 171 -11.00 23.46 -12.24
N ALA A 172 -12.29 23.69 -12.42
CA ALA A 172 -13.13 24.20 -11.34
C ALA A 172 -13.10 23.18 -10.19
N LYS A 173 -12.46 23.54 -9.07
CA LYS A 173 -12.36 22.68 -7.90
C LYS A 173 -13.75 22.38 -7.39
N LYS A 174 -14.30 21.25 -7.82
CA LYS A 174 -15.53 20.75 -7.24
C LYS A 174 -15.26 20.48 -5.78
N PRO A 175 -16.20 20.84 -4.89
CA PRO A 175 -16.10 20.41 -3.50
C PRO A 175 -15.81 18.91 -3.59
N ARG A 176 -14.71 18.47 -2.96
CA ARG A 176 -14.55 17.06 -2.67
C ARG A 176 -15.83 16.75 -1.92
N ARG A 177 -16.79 16.11 -2.60
CA ARG A 177 -17.96 15.55 -1.94
C ARG A 177 -17.33 14.73 -0.85
N SER A 178 -17.46 15.23 0.37
CA SER A 178 -16.81 14.56 1.48
C SER A 178 -17.35 13.14 1.39
N LYS A 179 -16.52 12.11 1.53
CA LYS A 179 -17.05 10.74 1.50
C LYS A 179 -18.21 10.57 2.49
N ARG A 180 -18.38 11.49 3.45
CA ARG A 180 -19.53 11.62 4.33
C ARG A 180 -20.84 11.98 3.60
N ASP A 181 -20.82 12.88 2.63
CA ASP A 181 -22.05 13.35 1.96
C ASP A 181 -22.45 12.43 0.79
N GLU A 182 -21.50 11.75 0.13
CA GLU A 182 -21.82 10.74 -0.90
C GLU A 182 -22.06 9.34 -0.37
N SER A 183 -21.59 9.00 0.84
CA SER A 183 -22.05 7.76 1.50
C SER A 183 -23.37 7.93 2.23
N SER A 184 -23.87 9.17 2.37
CA SER A 184 -25.23 9.44 2.84
C SER A 184 -26.19 9.91 1.75
N ALA A 185 -25.69 10.26 0.55
CA ALA A 185 -26.49 10.21 -0.66
C ALA A 185 -26.78 8.72 -0.89
N THR A 186 -27.86 8.28 -0.26
CA THR A 186 -28.58 7.04 -0.49
C THR A 186 -28.21 6.50 -1.86
N ASN A 187 -27.51 5.36 -1.91
CA ASN A 187 -27.77 4.45 -3.01
C ASN A 187 -29.30 4.38 -3.06
N PRO A 188 -29.98 4.92 -4.09
CA PRO A 188 -31.43 5.13 -4.01
C PRO A 188 -32.18 3.81 -3.79
N GLU A 189 -31.51 2.68 -4.03
CA GLU A 189 -32.01 1.33 -3.76
C GLU A 189 -31.79 0.82 -2.33
N PHE A 190 -30.92 1.47 -1.54
CA PHE A 190 -30.75 1.12 -0.14
C PHE A 190 -31.63 2.05 0.67
N GLU A 191 -32.94 1.79 0.68
CA GLU A 191 -33.92 2.48 1.53
C GLU A 191 -33.98 1.82 2.92
N ASP A 192 -34.48 2.55 3.92
CA ASP A 192 -34.60 1.99 5.29
C ASP A 192 -35.58 0.81 5.29
N GLU A 193 -36.65 0.90 4.49
CA GLU A 193 -37.65 -0.14 4.24
C GLU A 193 -37.02 -1.42 3.69
N TYR A 194 -36.07 -1.30 2.75
CA TYR A 194 -35.36 -2.46 2.20
C TYR A 194 -34.53 -3.16 3.28
N LEU A 195 -33.77 -2.40 4.09
CA LEU A 195 -32.97 -2.97 5.17
C LEU A 195 -33.85 -3.65 6.24
N ILE A 196 -34.99 -3.04 6.60
CA ILE A 196 -35.98 -3.62 7.53
C ILE A 196 -36.51 -4.94 6.97
N LYS A 197 -36.97 -4.95 5.71
CA LYS A 197 -37.49 -6.15 5.04
C LYS A 197 -36.42 -7.24 4.97
N LEU A 198 -35.18 -6.89 4.63
CA LEU A 198 -34.07 -7.82 4.52
C LEU A 198 -33.76 -8.49 5.87
N ILE A 199 -33.75 -7.71 6.95
CA ILE A 199 -33.52 -8.21 8.32
C ILE A 199 -34.65 -9.11 8.78
N ASN A 200 -35.91 -8.70 8.56
CA ASN A 200 -37.08 -9.47 9.00
C ASN A 200 -37.26 -10.77 8.21
N THR A 201 -36.90 -10.77 6.91
CA THR A 201 -36.98 -11.96 6.05
C THR A 201 -35.85 -12.95 6.35
N ASN A 202 -34.71 -12.47 6.86
CA ASN A 202 -33.53 -13.29 7.10
C ASN A 202 -32.97 -13.04 8.52
N PRO A 203 -33.74 -13.38 9.57
CA PRO A 203 -33.37 -13.13 10.95
C PRO A 203 -32.11 -13.89 11.37
N GLU A 204 -31.56 -14.78 10.53
CA GLU A 204 -30.32 -15.54 10.69
C GLU A 204 -29.06 -14.88 10.06
N LEU A 205 -29.20 -13.80 9.28
CA LEU A 205 -28.03 -13.10 8.68
C LEU A 205 -27.19 -12.30 9.69
N SER A 206 -25.87 -12.41 9.59
CA SER A 206 -24.95 -11.54 10.33
C SER A 206 -24.85 -10.16 9.68
N LEU A 207 -24.25 -9.19 10.37
CA LEU A 207 -23.94 -7.87 9.79
C LEU A 207 -23.08 -7.99 8.52
N GLU A 208 -22.24 -9.03 8.42
CA GLU A 208 -21.44 -9.30 7.22
C GLU A 208 -22.31 -9.76 6.05
N GLY A 209 -23.27 -10.65 6.34
CA GLY A 209 -24.23 -11.12 5.33
C GLY A 209 -25.09 -9.97 4.81
N LEU A 210 -25.59 -9.11 5.70
CA LEU A 210 -26.33 -7.90 5.33
C LEU A 210 -25.47 -6.93 4.51
N ALA A 211 -24.22 -6.71 4.91
CA ALA A 211 -23.28 -5.86 4.17
C ALA A 211 -23.04 -6.39 2.75
N SER A 212 -22.84 -7.69 2.61
CA SER A 212 -22.63 -8.35 1.32
C SER A 212 -23.85 -8.24 0.40
N LEU A 213 -25.05 -8.52 0.91
CA LEU A 213 -26.30 -8.45 0.14
C LEU A 213 -26.70 -7.03 -0.29
N THR A 214 -26.22 -6.02 0.43
CA THR A 214 -26.54 -4.61 0.16
C THR A 214 -25.43 -3.91 -0.63
N GLY A 215 -24.28 -4.57 -0.84
CA GLY A 215 -23.10 -3.94 -1.41
C GLY A 215 -22.55 -2.80 -0.54
N THR A 216 -22.77 -2.84 0.78
CA THR A 216 -22.33 -1.80 1.71
C THR A 216 -21.36 -2.34 2.76
N SER A 217 -20.84 -1.46 3.62
CA SER A 217 -19.98 -1.86 4.73
C SER A 217 -20.78 -2.26 5.98
N ARG A 218 -20.24 -3.15 6.81
CA ARG A 218 -20.84 -3.48 8.12
C ARG A 218 -21.09 -2.26 9.00
N SER A 219 -20.18 -1.29 8.98
CA SER A 219 -20.32 -0.03 9.70
C SER A 219 -21.51 0.77 9.19
N THR A 220 -21.73 0.80 7.88
CA THR A 220 -22.90 1.45 7.26
C THR A 220 -24.19 0.79 7.73
N ILE A 221 -24.28 -0.55 7.66
CA ILE A 221 -25.44 -1.30 8.17
C ILE A 221 -25.69 -1.01 9.64
N THR A 222 -24.65 -1.06 10.47
CA THR A 222 -24.77 -0.83 11.92
C THR A 222 -25.26 0.58 12.24
N ALA A 223 -24.69 1.59 11.59
CA ALA A 223 -25.09 2.98 11.77
C ALA A 223 -26.54 3.19 11.33
N ARG A 224 -26.95 2.53 10.24
CA ARG A 224 -28.29 2.63 9.70
C ARG A 224 -29.35 1.95 10.56
N ILE A 225 -29.10 0.73 11.04
CA ILE A 225 -29.97 0.06 12.03
C ILE A 225 -30.16 0.95 13.28
N LYS A 226 -29.08 1.57 13.78
CA LYS A 226 -29.17 2.51 14.90
C LYS A 226 -30.04 3.73 14.57
N LYS A 227 -29.90 4.29 13.37
CA LYS A 227 -30.70 5.44 12.91
C LYS A 227 -32.18 5.08 12.78
N ILE A 228 -32.50 3.93 12.17
CA ILE A 228 -33.89 3.45 12.02
C ILE A 228 -34.51 3.25 13.40
N ASN A 229 -33.79 2.58 14.31
CA ASN A 229 -34.26 2.35 15.69
C ASN A 229 -34.42 3.64 16.52
N LEU A 230 -33.87 4.77 16.07
CA LEU A 230 -34.05 6.07 16.72
C LEU A 230 -35.33 6.78 16.27
N HIS A 231 -35.81 6.53 15.04
CA HIS A 231 -36.86 7.32 14.39
C HIS A 231 -38.14 6.55 13.99
N SER A 232 -38.16 5.22 14.02
CA SER A 232 -39.28 4.40 13.48
C SER A 232 -39.49 3.09 14.26
N GLU A 233 -40.36 2.20 13.74
CA GLU A 233 -40.53 0.82 14.24
C GLU A 233 -39.17 0.14 14.46
N ARG A 234 -39.00 -0.45 15.65
CA ARG A 234 -37.77 -1.12 16.04
C ARG A 234 -37.48 -2.24 15.05
N VAL A 235 -36.38 -2.12 14.31
CA VAL A 235 -35.80 -3.24 13.59
C VAL A 235 -35.43 -4.28 14.64
N ASN A 236 -36.07 -5.45 14.60
CA ASN A 236 -35.77 -6.57 15.49
C ASN A 236 -34.48 -7.28 15.05
N TYR A 237 -33.42 -6.49 14.81
CA TYR A 237 -32.11 -7.02 14.57
C TYR A 237 -31.48 -7.39 15.91
N GLN A 238 -31.61 -8.66 16.29
CA GLN A 238 -30.77 -9.20 17.34
C GLN A 238 -29.35 -9.29 16.80
N ARG A 239 -28.45 -8.48 17.38
CA ARG A 239 -27.03 -8.58 17.06
C ARG A 239 -26.61 -10.01 17.33
N LYS A 240 -26.35 -10.75 16.27
CA LYS A 240 -25.71 -12.05 16.37
C LYS A 240 -24.32 -11.77 16.88
N ASP A 241 -24.18 -11.91 18.19
CA ASP A 241 -22.88 -11.85 18.83
C ASP A 241 -21.98 -12.80 18.06
N VAL A 242 -20.80 -12.29 17.68
CA VAL A 242 -19.73 -13.14 17.19
C VAL A 242 -19.60 -14.23 18.25
N LYS A 243 -19.76 -15.49 17.83
CA LYS A 243 -19.89 -16.64 18.73
C LYS A 243 -18.83 -16.52 19.82
N LYS A 244 -19.24 -16.13 21.04
CA LYS A 244 -18.31 -15.92 22.13
C LYS A 244 -17.78 -17.30 22.50
N PHE A 245 -16.50 -17.52 22.26
CA PHE A 245 -15.84 -18.70 22.78
C PHE A 245 -15.31 -18.40 24.17
N THR A 246 -15.24 -19.43 25.00
CA THR A 246 -14.63 -19.34 26.33
C THR A 246 -13.11 -19.36 26.19
N ASP A 247 -12.42 -18.84 27.21
CA ASP A 247 -10.96 -18.89 27.29
C ASP A 247 -10.44 -20.32 27.22
N ARG A 248 -11.15 -21.22 27.91
CA ARG A 248 -10.88 -22.64 27.89
C ARG A 248 -10.95 -23.21 26.47
N PHE A 249 -12.00 -22.92 25.72
CA PHE A 249 -12.11 -23.39 24.33
C PHE A 249 -10.94 -22.92 23.45
N LEU A 250 -10.56 -21.65 23.57
CA LEU A 250 -9.45 -21.11 22.78
C LEU A 250 -8.10 -21.69 23.22
N ALA A 251 -7.89 -21.90 24.51
CA ALA A 251 -6.71 -22.56 25.07
C ALA A 251 -6.63 -24.04 24.62
N ASP A 252 -7.74 -24.77 24.68
CA ASP A 252 -7.81 -26.18 24.25
C ASP A 252 -7.46 -26.31 22.75
N ILE A 253 -8.03 -25.44 21.88
CA ILE A 253 -7.69 -25.45 20.44
C ILE A 253 -6.21 -25.21 20.19
N VAL A 254 -5.65 -24.21 20.88
CA VAL A 254 -4.24 -23.87 20.78
C VAL A 254 -3.37 -25.03 21.25
N SER A 255 -3.73 -25.68 22.35
CA SER A 255 -2.99 -26.81 22.91
C SER A 255 -3.05 -28.05 22.01
N GLU A 256 -4.22 -28.31 21.41
CA GLU A 256 -4.43 -29.43 20.50
C GLU A 256 -3.79 -29.18 19.12
N ASN A 257 -3.67 -27.92 18.72
CA ASN A 257 -3.16 -27.50 17.42
C ASN A 257 -2.10 -26.42 17.61
N PRO A 258 -0.94 -26.74 18.23
CA PRO A 258 0.12 -25.76 18.49
C PRO A 258 0.65 -25.17 17.18
N ASP A 259 0.36 -25.83 16.05
CA ASP A 259 0.77 -25.38 14.75
C ASP A 259 -0.08 -24.29 14.11
N PHE A 260 -1.26 -24.02 14.65
CA PHE A 260 -2.16 -23.02 14.07
C PHE A 260 -1.59 -21.61 14.20
N ASN A 261 -1.60 -20.89 13.09
CA ASN A 261 -1.40 -19.45 13.10
C ASN A 261 -2.73 -18.72 13.41
N GLN A 262 -2.65 -17.40 13.57
CA GLN A 262 -3.79 -16.57 13.97
C GLN A 262 -4.92 -16.54 12.93
N GLU A 263 -4.61 -16.70 11.64
CA GLU A 263 -5.60 -16.77 10.58
C GLU A 263 -6.35 -18.11 10.64
N GLU A 264 -5.65 -19.21 10.87
CA GLU A 264 -6.26 -20.53 11.02
C GLU A 264 -7.17 -20.61 12.24
N LEU A 265 -6.73 -20.04 13.37
CA LEU A 265 -7.58 -19.88 14.56
C LEU A 265 -8.82 -19.03 14.24
N SER A 266 -8.69 -17.98 13.41
CA SER A 266 -9.81 -17.10 13.05
C SER A 266 -10.87 -17.82 12.24
N ILE A 267 -10.44 -18.65 11.29
CA ILE A 267 -11.31 -19.48 10.48
C ILE A 267 -11.97 -20.56 11.36
N PHE A 268 -11.19 -21.22 12.22
CA PHE A 268 -11.67 -22.30 13.07
C PHE A 268 -12.72 -21.82 14.08
N THR A 269 -12.47 -20.69 14.74
CA THR A 269 -13.36 -20.12 15.76
C THR A 269 -14.51 -19.30 15.15
N GLY A 270 -14.43 -18.95 13.86
CA GLY A 270 -15.41 -18.09 13.19
C GLY A 270 -15.39 -16.65 13.70
N THR A 271 -14.23 -16.15 14.11
CA THR A 271 -14.02 -14.79 14.62
C THR A 271 -12.91 -14.06 13.84
N SER A 272 -12.66 -12.79 14.12
CA SER A 272 -11.54 -12.09 13.52
C SER A 272 -10.21 -12.46 14.19
N GLY A 273 -9.12 -12.47 13.41
CA GLY A 273 -7.77 -12.68 13.95
C GLY A 273 -7.44 -11.71 15.10
N SER A 274 -7.86 -10.43 14.99
CA SER A 274 -7.67 -9.43 16.05
C SER A 274 -8.33 -9.82 17.38
N ASN A 275 -9.55 -10.38 17.34
CA ASN A 275 -10.26 -10.81 18.55
C ASN A 275 -9.54 -12.00 19.20
N ILE A 276 -9.02 -12.93 18.40
CA ILE A 276 -8.19 -14.03 18.89
C ILE A 276 -6.91 -13.49 19.53
N SER A 277 -6.21 -12.54 18.88
CA SER A 277 -5.01 -11.93 19.45
C SER A 277 -5.27 -11.38 20.82
N ASN A 278 -6.31 -10.53 20.93
CA ASN A 278 -6.63 -9.84 22.17
C ASN A 278 -6.99 -10.87 23.25
N ARG A 279 -7.76 -11.90 22.90
CA ARG A 279 -8.17 -12.91 23.87
C ARG A 279 -7.03 -13.81 24.30
N LEU A 280 -6.13 -14.22 23.38
CA LEU A 280 -4.91 -14.97 23.73
C LEU A 280 -4.00 -14.14 24.63
N ASN A 281 -3.85 -12.84 24.36
CA ASN A 281 -3.10 -11.94 25.23
C ASN A 281 -3.72 -11.84 26.63
N GLU A 282 -5.05 -11.74 26.72
CA GLU A 282 -5.77 -11.74 28.00
C GLU A 282 -5.57 -13.07 28.75
N ILE A 283 -5.69 -14.21 28.07
CA ILE A 283 -5.46 -15.55 28.63
C ILE A 283 -4.03 -15.65 29.18
N ASN A 284 -3.04 -15.28 28.38
CA ASN A 284 -1.62 -15.30 28.77
C ASN A 284 -1.35 -14.40 29.98
N ASN A 285 -1.93 -13.20 30.02
CA ASN A 285 -1.74 -12.24 31.11
C ASN A 285 -2.42 -12.69 32.42
N THR A 286 -3.48 -13.50 32.36
CA THR A 286 -4.18 -13.99 33.57
C THR A 286 -3.49 -15.18 34.25
N GLY A 287 -2.45 -15.76 33.64
CA GLY A 287 -1.64 -16.83 34.22
C GLY A 287 -2.36 -18.17 34.44
N LYS A 288 -3.58 -18.34 33.90
CA LYS A 288 -4.46 -19.51 34.15
C LYS A 288 -4.47 -20.56 33.04
N GLY A 289 -3.59 -20.50 32.04
CA GLY A 289 -3.61 -21.45 30.93
C GLY A 289 -2.41 -21.38 29.99
N THR A 290 -2.35 -22.37 29.10
CA THR A 290 -1.34 -22.64 28.07
C THR A 290 -0.77 -21.38 27.44
N TYR A 291 0.56 -21.25 27.47
CA TYR A 291 1.31 -20.14 26.85
C TYR A 291 1.14 -20.23 25.32
N TYR A 292 0.18 -19.49 24.75
CA TYR A 292 0.19 -19.29 23.32
C TYR A 292 1.27 -18.28 23.01
N VAL A 293 2.42 -18.76 22.57
CA VAL A 293 3.39 -17.91 21.89
C VAL A 293 2.81 -17.65 20.52
N THR A 294 2.38 -16.42 20.27
CA THR A 294 2.01 -15.99 18.92
C THR A 294 3.13 -16.44 18.00
N LYS A 295 2.87 -17.27 16.98
CA LYS A 295 3.93 -17.76 16.08
C LYS A 295 4.70 -16.63 15.38
N ASN A 296 4.13 -15.42 15.36
CA ASN A 296 4.80 -14.19 14.92
C ASN A 296 5.92 -13.72 15.86
N ASP A 297 5.93 -14.17 17.12
CA ASP A 297 6.88 -13.81 18.16
C ASP A 297 8.02 -14.82 18.32
N ILE A 298 7.93 -16.00 17.69
CA ILE A 298 9.12 -16.85 17.54
C ILE A 298 10.06 -16.06 16.62
N PRO A 299 11.15 -15.49 17.15
CA PRO A 299 12.05 -14.72 16.31
C PRO A 299 12.57 -15.66 15.23
N LYS A 300 12.57 -15.20 13.97
CA LYS A 300 13.04 -16.00 12.82
C LYS A 300 14.48 -16.50 13.00
N PHE A 301 15.20 -15.94 13.96
CA PHE A 301 16.54 -16.28 14.37
C PHE A 301 16.67 -16.19 15.89
N THR A 302 17.61 -16.91 16.48
CA THR A 302 17.93 -16.82 17.90
C THR A 302 18.78 -15.60 18.20
N ASP A 303 18.80 -15.12 19.45
CA ASP A 303 19.69 -14.02 19.85
C ASP A 303 21.16 -14.38 19.59
N GLY A 304 21.54 -15.64 19.78
CA GLY A 304 22.88 -16.15 19.44
C GLY A 304 23.24 -15.97 17.97
N PHE A 305 22.30 -16.28 17.05
CA PHE A 305 22.52 -16.03 15.62
C PHE A 305 22.76 -14.55 15.33
N LEU A 306 21.98 -13.66 15.96
CA LEU A 306 22.10 -12.22 15.71
C LEU A 306 23.40 -11.65 16.32
N ILE A 307 23.80 -12.12 17.51
CA ILE A 307 25.08 -11.78 18.14
C ILE A 307 26.24 -12.22 17.23
N ASP A 308 26.21 -13.46 16.74
CA ASP A 308 27.22 -13.98 15.83
C ASP A 308 27.27 -13.19 14.52
N LEU A 309 26.11 -12.86 13.95
CA LEU A 309 26.00 -12.11 12.71
C LEU A 309 26.63 -10.72 12.85
N VAL A 310 26.35 -10.01 13.95
CA VAL A 310 26.90 -8.68 14.22
C VAL A 310 28.40 -8.75 14.52
N ASN A 311 28.84 -9.70 15.34
CA ASN A 311 30.25 -9.80 15.74
C ASN A 311 31.15 -10.27 14.59
N LYS A 312 30.65 -11.13 13.69
CA LYS A 312 31.39 -11.59 12.50
C LYS A 312 31.46 -10.54 11.41
N ASN A 313 30.51 -9.61 11.37
CA ASN A 313 30.40 -8.61 10.31
C ASN A 313 30.22 -7.21 10.93
N PRO A 314 31.19 -6.75 11.75
CA PRO A 314 31.05 -5.50 12.49
C PRO A 314 30.88 -4.30 11.56
N GLU A 315 31.26 -4.39 10.29
CA GLU A 315 31.10 -3.40 9.21
C GLU A 315 29.65 -3.12 8.82
N LEU A 316 28.75 -4.11 8.94
CA LEU A 316 27.39 -4.04 8.39
C LEU A 316 26.50 -3.03 9.11
N ASN A 317 25.66 -2.38 8.32
CA ASN A 317 24.58 -1.55 8.83
C ASN A 317 23.31 -2.37 9.08
N MET A 318 22.35 -1.78 9.78
CA MET A 318 21.12 -2.45 10.20
C MET A 318 20.25 -2.95 9.03
N THR A 319 20.32 -2.30 7.86
CA THR A 319 19.59 -2.74 6.66
C THR A 319 20.21 -4.01 6.09
N GLU A 320 21.54 -4.07 6.00
CA GLU A 320 22.27 -5.25 5.53
C GLU A 320 22.07 -6.44 6.49
N LEU A 321 22.14 -6.19 7.81
CA LEU A 321 21.85 -7.20 8.83
C LEU A 321 20.43 -7.77 8.68
N ALA A 322 19.44 -6.91 8.39
CA ALA A 322 18.06 -7.33 8.19
C ALA A 322 17.86 -8.15 6.92
N GLU A 323 18.57 -7.80 5.85
CA GLU A 323 18.57 -8.56 4.60
C GLU A 323 19.15 -9.96 4.80
N ILE A 324 20.30 -10.07 5.48
CA ILE A 324 20.94 -11.38 5.78
C ILE A 324 20.04 -12.23 6.68
N ALA A 325 19.41 -11.62 7.69
CA ALA A 325 18.52 -12.31 8.62
C ALA A 325 17.11 -12.59 8.06
N GLY A 326 16.78 -12.12 6.84
CA GLY A 326 15.47 -12.32 6.22
C GLY A 326 14.30 -11.69 7.00
N VAL A 327 14.54 -10.57 7.68
CA VAL A 327 13.54 -9.84 8.49
C VAL A 327 13.54 -8.34 8.15
N SER A 328 12.65 -7.58 8.80
CA SER A 328 12.64 -6.12 8.63
C SER A 328 13.77 -5.45 9.41
N PHE A 329 14.23 -4.29 8.92
CA PHE A 329 15.13 -3.39 9.64
C PHE A 329 14.67 -3.12 11.08
N THR A 330 13.38 -2.84 11.27
CA THR A 330 12.80 -2.54 12.59
C THR A 330 12.88 -3.74 13.52
N THR A 331 12.71 -4.96 12.99
CA THR A 331 12.86 -6.21 13.75
C THR A 331 14.28 -6.39 14.26
N ILE A 332 15.30 -6.21 13.41
CA ILE A 332 16.71 -6.31 13.85
C ILE A 332 17.02 -5.20 14.85
N SER A 333 16.66 -3.95 14.56
CA SER A 333 16.95 -2.83 15.45
C SER A 333 16.34 -3.03 16.83
N ARG A 334 15.09 -3.51 16.90
CA ARG A 334 14.42 -3.86 18.16
C ARG A 334 15.16 -5.00 18.87
N ARG A 335 15.48 -6.10 18.17
CA ARG A 335 16.16 -7.25 18.78
C ARG A 335 17.56 -6.92 19.29
N ILE A 336 18.38 -6.18 18.53
CA ILE A 336 19.69 -5.73 19.01
C ILE A 336 19.55 -4.91 20.30
N LYS A 337 18.58 -3.99 20.38
CA LYS A 337 18.32 -3.22 21.60
C LYS A 337 17.92 -4.11 22.77
N GLU A 338 17.04 -5.09 22.55
CA GLU A 338 16.64 -6.06 23.58
C GLU A 338 17.84 -6.88 24.09
N ILE A 339 18.69 -7.36 23.18
CA ILE A 339 19.92 -8.09 23.50
C ILE A 339 20.87 -7.22 24.34
N ILE A 340 21.12 -5.96 23.92
CA ILE A 340 21.95 -5.02 24.69
C ILE A 340 21.37 -4.80 26.09
N ASN A 341 20.06 -4.55 26.19
CA ASN A 341 19.39 -4.30 27.46
C ASN A 341 19.39 -5.53 28.39
N SER A 342 19.46 -6.74 27.83
CA SER A 342 19.60 -7.98 28.61
C SER A 342 21.01 -8.21 29.16
N GLY A 343 21.98 -7.35 28.83
CA GLY A 343 23.39 -7.47 29.25
C GLY A 343 24.24 -8.40 28.39
N ALA A 344 23.70 -8.93 27.29
CA ALA A 344 24.45 -9.73 26.34
C ALA A 344 25.48 -8.87 25.58
N ASN A 345 26.69 -9.40 25.42
CA ASN A 345 27.82 -8.69 24.81
C ASN A 345 27.72 -8.65 23.28
N ILE A 346 26.87 -7.75 22.76
CA ILE A 346 26.77 -7.42 21.34
C ILE A 346 27.41 -6.05 21.10
N ARG A 347 28.51 -6.00 20.34
CA ARG A 347 29.22 -4.75 20.04
C ARG A 347 28.68 -4.09 18.78
N TYR A 348 27.38 -3.80 18.76
CA TYR A 348 26.80 -3.05 17.66
C TYR A 348 26.93 -1.54 17.91
N ILE A 349 27.77 -0.87 17.13
CA ILE A 349 27.81 0.59 17.05
C ILE A 349 26.80 0.99 15.99
N ASN A 350 25.88 1.91 16.30
CA ASN A 350 24.88 2.34 15.33
C ASN A 350 25.56 3.02 14.13
N LYS A 351 25.69 2.27 13.04
CA LYS A 351 26.23 2.77 11.78
C LYS A 351 25.12 3.49 11.06
N LYS A 352 25.17 4.81 11.12
CA LYS A 352 24.45 5.67 10.19
C LYS A 352 24.73 5.17 8.77
N THR A 353 23.69 4.91 7.99
CA THR A 353 23.88 4.54 6.58
C THR A 353 24.65 5.67 5.87
N LYS A 354 25.35 5.40 4.76
CA LYS A 354 25.98 6.48 3.97
C LYS A 354 24.97 7.59 3.58
N LYS A 355 23.68 7.23 3.50
CA LYS A 355 22.57 8.16 3.34
C LYS A 355 22.32 9.00 4.60
N ASP A 356 22.27 8.38 5.77
CA ASP A 356 22.18 9.12 7.06
C ASP A 356 23.44 9.95 7.33
N ILE A 357 24.60 9.55 6.80
CA ILE A 357 25.83 10.34 6.86
C ILE A 357 25.71 11.53 5.91
N ALA A 358 25.22 11.36 4.68
CA ALA A 358 24.93 12.47 3.77
C ALA A 358 23.88 13.44 4.34
N GLU A 359 22.80 12.94 4.96
CA GLU A 359 21.81 13.77 5.69
C GLU A 359 22.36 14.33 7.01
N SER A 360 23.35 13.69 7.62
CA SER A 360 24.05 14.18 8.82
C SER A 360 25.11 15.23 8.51
N TYR A 361 25.68 15.24 7.30
CA TYR A 361 26.52 16.32 6.78
C TYR A 361 25.65 17.49 6.29
N GLU A 362 24.43 17.27 5.79
CA GLU A 362 23.44 18.35 5.63
C GLU A 362 23.03 18.99 6.97
N ASN A 363 23.28 18.31 8.09
CA ASN A 363 23.05 18.79 9.46
C ASN A 363 24.33 19.06 10.26
N SER A 364 25.52 19.06 9.63
CA SER A 364 26.67 19.69 10.28
C SER A 364 26.29 21.15 10.43
N LYS A 365 25.94 21.55 11.66
CA LYS A 365 25.36 22.85 11.99
C LYS A 365 26.15 23.92 11.26
N LEU A 366 25.59 24.43 10.18
CA LEU A 366 25.96 25.72 9.63
C LEU A 366 25.74 26.69 10.79
N THR A 367 26.82 27.06 11.46
CA THR A 367 26.75 28.06 12.52
C THR A 367 26.42 29.39 11.87
N ASP A 368 25.77 30.26 12.63
CA ASP A 368 25.39 31.57 12.12
C ASP A 368 26.63 32.37 11.75
N GLU A 369 27.70 32.23 12.54
CA GLU A 369 29.01 32.82 12.30
C GLU A 369 29.60 32.37 10.96
N CYS A 370 29.60 31.07 10.68
CA CYS A 370 30.13 30.55 9.41
C CYS A 370 29.34 31.06 8.20
N LEU A 371 28.01 31.22 8.35
CA LEU A 371 27.18 31.76 7.27
C LEU A 371 27.36 33.28 7.12
N ILE A 372 27.52 34.01 8.22
CA ILE A 372 27.80 35.45 8.22
C ILE A 372 29.12 35.72 7.50
N ASP A 373 30.19 35.02 7.89
CA ASP A 373 31.53 35.18 7.32
C ASP A 373 31.51 34.86 5.82
N LEU A 374 30.90 33.73 5.44
CA LEU A 374 30.81 33.31 4.05
C LEU A 374 30.11 34.35 3.16
N VAL A 375 29.01 34.94 3.64
CA VAL A 375 28.25 35.93 2.87
C VAL A 375 28.99 37.27 2.81
N ASN A 376 29.61 37.71 3.90
CA ASN A 376 30.33 38.98 3.97
C ASN A 376 31.65 38.95 3.18
N GLU A 377 32.37 37.83 3.18
CA GLU A 377 33.57 37.63 2.37
C GLU A 377 33.25 37.50 0.87
N ASN A 378 32.04 37.06 0.53
CA ASN A 378 31.64 36.78 -0.84
C ASN A 378 30.27 37.39 -1.18
N PRO A 379 30.14 38.74 -1.13
CA PRO A 379 28.86 39.43 -1.37
C PRO A 379 28.33 39.17 -2.78
N ASP A 380 29.21 38.69 -3.68
CA ASP A 380 28.85 38.41 -5.04
C ASP A 380 28.17 37.06 -5.31
N LEU A 381 28.21 36.13 -4.35
CA LEU A 381 27.63 34.80 -4.54
C LEU A 381 26.10 34.84 -4.55
N SER A 382 25.51 34.11 -5.48
CA SER A 382 24.09 33.84 -5.46
C SER A 382 23.74 32.83 -4.36
N MET A 383 22.49 32.84 -3.89
CA MET A 383 21.97 31.87 -2.92
C MET A 383 22.19 30.40 -3.35
N THR A 384 22.29 30.13 -4.66
CA THR A 384 22.55 28.77 -5.18
C THR A 384 24.01 28.39 -4.99
N GLU A 385 24.93 29.34 -5.20
CA GLU A 385 26.36 29.13 -5.00
C GLU A 385 26.67 29.01 -3.50
N LEU A 386 26.10 29.89 -2.66
CA LEU A 386 26.20 29.76 -1.19
C LEU A 386 25.74 28.39 -0.70
N ALA A 387 24.58 27.92 -1.19
CA ALA A 387 24.06 26.59 -0.83
C ALA A 387 24.97 25.45 -1.28
N LYS A 388 25.58 25.57 -2.47
CA LYS A 388 26.53 24.59 -2.98
C LYS A 388 27.83 24.57 -2.17
N THR A 389 28.35 25.73 -1.78
CA THR A 389 29.56 25.87 -0.97
C THR A 389 29.39 25.24 0.41
N VAL A 390 28.21 25.38 1.01
CA VAL A 390 27.90 24.84 2.34
C VAL A 390 27.39 23.39 2.29
N GLY A 391 27.08 22.86 1.10
CA GLY A 391 26.53 21.52 0.95
C GLY A 391 25.11 21.37 1.49
N THR A 392 24.28 22.42 1.37
CA THR A 392 22.88 22.40 1.82
C THR A 392 21.94 22.95 0.74
N SER A 393 20.64 23.05 1.05
CA SER A 393 19.65 23.58 0.10
C SER A 393 19.58 25.12 0.11
N ARG A 394 19.26 25.70 -1.05
CA ARG A 394 19.04 27.16 -1.21
C ARG A 394 18.00 27.71 -0.22
N VAL A 395 16.97 26.92 0.09
CA VAL A 395 15.89 27.31 0.99
C VAL A 395 16.40 27.40 2.43
N VAL A 396 17.25 26.47 2.85
CA VAL A 396 17.86 26.46 4.19
C VAL A 396 18.73 27.70 4.38
N ILE A 397 19.63 28.01 3.45
CA ILE A 397 20.46 29.23 3.52
C ILE A 397 19.58 30.50 3.58
N SER A 398 18.58 30.61 2.71
CA SER A 398 17.72 31.79 2.67
C SER A 398 16.93 31.98 3.96
N ASN A 399 16.44 30.91 4.58
CA ASN A 399 15.73 31.01 5.84
C ASN A 399 16.69 31.37 6.98
N ARG A 400 17.90 30.78 6.98
CA ARG A 400 18.89 31.07 8.02
C ARG A 400 19.40 32.50 7.98
N ILE A 401 19.66 33.07 6.80
CA ILE A 401 20.02 34.50 6.66
C ILE A 401 18.89 35.40 7.20
N LYS A 402 17.62 35.05 6.95
CA LYS A 402 16.49 35.80 7.52
C LYS A 402 16.48 35.72 9.03
N GLU A 403 16.65 34.52 9.59
CA GLU A 403 16.71 34.30 11.04
C GLU A 403 17.84 35.11 11.69
N ILE A 404 19.03 35.09 11.10
CA ILE A 404 20.20 35.86 11.57
C ILE A 404 19.93 37.37 11.59
N ASN A 405 19.15 37.87 10.62
CA ASN A 405 18.83 39.29 10.50
C ASN A 405 17.59 39.73 11.30
N ILE A 406 16.92 38.83 12.05
CA ILE A 406 15.74 39.19 12.88
C ILE A 406 16.11 40.21 13.95
N ASP A 407 17.26 40.04 14.60
CA ASP A 407 17.72 40.89 15.72
C ASP A 407 18.56 42.10 15.27
N GLY A 408 18.56 42.40 13.97
CA GLY A 408 19.35 43.46 13.35
C GLY A 408 20.13 42.96 12.13
N GLU A 409 20.51 43.88 11.25
CA GLU A 409 21.24 43.53 10.03
C GLU A 409 22.68 43.07 10.35
N ARG A 410 22.92 41.76 10.31
CA ARG A 410 24.24 41.13 10.51
C ARG A 410 24.83 40.59 9.20
N VAL A 411 23.97 40.32 8.22
CA VAL A 411 24.33 39.82 6.89
C VAL A 411 23.73 40.73 5.83
N ASN A 412 24.58 41.47 5.12
CA ASN A 412 24.15 42.32 4.00
C ASN A 412 24.08 41.51 2.70
N TYR A 413 23.07 40.65 2.60
CA TYR A 413 22.82 39.89 1.36
C TYR A 413 21.91 40.68 0.42
N ILE A 414 22.50 41.27 -0.62
CA ILE A 414 21.73 41.93 -1.68
C ILE A 414 21.11 40.84 -2.55
N ASN A 415 19.78 40.77 -2.56
CA ASN A 415 19.07 39.78 -3.36
C ASN A 415 19.33 40.00 -4.86
N LYS A 416 20.29 39.24 -5.40
CA LYS A 416 20.57 39.13 -6.83
C LYS A 416 19.42 38.38 -7.49
N ARG A 417 18.29 39.05 -7.70
CA ARG A 417 17.27 38.57 -8.65
C ARG A 417 18.00 38.29 -9.95
N ARG A 418 17.80 37.08 -10.51
CA ARG A 418 18.30 36.74 -11.85
C ARG A 418 17.99 37.94 -12.73
N LYS A 419 19.03 38.65 -13.20
CA LYS A 419 18.86 39.62 -14.28
C LYS A 419 18.18 38.82 -15.37
N SER A 420 16.89 39.06 -15.58
CA SER A 420 16.17 38.49 -16.70
C SER A 420 17.06 38.77 -17.90
N LYS A 421 17.42 37.74 -18.66
CA LYS A 421 18.11 37.94 -19.94
C LYS A 421 17.22 38.88 -20.72
N SER A 422 17.55 40.18 -20.71
CA SER A 422 16.88 41.17 -21.53
C SER A 422 17.08 40.69 -22.95
N ASN A 423 15.98 40.38 -23.62
CA ASN A 423 15.96 39.94 -25.00
C ASN A 423 16.79 40.92 -25.83
N ILE A 424 18.00 40.49 -26.21
CA ILE A 424 18.73 41.02 -27.35
C ILE A 424 17.96 40.52 -28.57
N ASN A 425 16.88 41.21 -28.89
CA ASN A 425 16.19 41.13 -30.18
C ASN A 425 16.03 42.56 -30.67
N ASP A 426 17.18 43.22 -30.84
CA ASP A 426 17.29 44.43 -31.63
C ASP A 426 17.29 44.01 -33.11
N LYS A 427 16.07 43.76 -33.63
CA LYS A 427 15.84 43.65 -35.06
C LYS A 427 15.74 45.07 -35.59
N SER A 428 16.84 45.56 -36.13
CA SER A 428 16.88 46.65 -37.10
C SER A 428 15.84 46.40 -38.19
N LYS A 429 14.77 47.18 -38.15
CA LYS A 429 13.71 47.24 -39.16
C LYS A 429 14.24 48.11 -40.30
N PRO A 430 14.39 47.61 -41.54
CA PRO A 430 14.78 48.46 -42.66
C PRO A 430 13.61 49.36 -43.04
N THR A 431 13.85 50.68 -43.00
CA THR A 431 12.94 51.71 -43.49
C THR A 431 12.87 51.61 -45.01
N ILE A 432 11.71 51.22 -45.54
CA ILE A 432 11.40 51.33 -46.97
C ILE A 432 10.90 52.76 -47.20
N THR A 433 11.72 53.58 -47.81
CA THR A 433 11.34 54.86 -48.41
C THR A 433 10.64 54.58 -49.75
N THR A 434 9.35 54.86 -49.84
CA THR A 434 8.63 55.01 -51.10
C THR A 434 8.69 56.47 -51.52
N GLU A 435 9.33 56.75 -52.66
CA GLU A 435 9.24 58.04 -53.36
C GLU A 435 7.83 58.23 -53.96
N PRO A 436 7.27 59.45 -53.92
CA PRO A 436 6.11 59.83 -54.72
C PRO A 436 6.53 60.37 -56.11
N ASN A 437 5.66 60.14 -57.10
CA ASN A 437 5.73 60.66 -58.47
C ASN A 437 5.90 62.17 -58.57
#